data_AF-A0A436ZXJ5-F1
#
_entry.id   AF-A0A436ZXJ5-F1
#
_cell.length_a   1.000
_cell.length_b   1.000
_cell.length_c   1.000
_cell.angle_alpha   90.00
_cell.angle_beta   90.00
_cell.angle_gamma   90.00
#
_symmetry.space_group_name_H-M   'P 1'
#
loop_
_entity.id
_entity.type
_entity.pdbx_description
1 polymer ?
#
loop_
_entity_poly.entity_id
_entity_poly.type
_entity_poly.pdbx_seq_one_letter_code
_entity_poly.pdbx_strand_id
1 'polypeptide(L)'
;MDPEAKHLLSLGAIRERSRKVWEAAEAGKLTHFDYHEERMEEVAEFVTSVIERDFGPDNYHTIPPHGRWQHFEVGGIPRVTKLVEEWKAEGCDDVEICRRLIDLFFVSVLLDAGAGDVWRYVEPGTENKYERSEGIAVASLYIFNELGFTDGKIPRVDGRGLENLKVETLAKGCQVTEINQMLGVDSRTGLLNSLGTSLLQFPDVFGAEGRPGNLVDYLLAGDPAQLDVLKLWDVLQAVLIPSWPKDRTNVNSHAIGDAWPLSTLGSPGTTAAIQPFHKLTQWLTYSLMVPFIRILNKTWVNAESLTGLPEYRNGGLFVDYGVLTLKKESLERGLKASNDNLPVFEGSDDVIVEWRALTLGLLDALYAMVAPRIDTTPPLNMAQVLEAGTWKSGREIAAKKRPETKSSPIVLRSDGTLF
;
A
#
# COMPACT_ATOMS: atom_id res chain seq x y z
N MET A 1 -16.84 -19.77 5.10
CA MET A 1 -16.98 -18.37 4.65
C MET A 1 -18.04 -18.33 3.57
N ASP A 2 -18.93 -17.36 3.64
CA ASP A 2 -19.95 -17.09 2.62
C ASP A 2 -19.32 -16.92 1.21
N PRO A 3 -19.92 -17.47 0.13
CA PRO A 3 -19.33 -17.39 -1.22
C PRO A 3 -19.20 -15.98 -1.79
N GLU A 4 -20.15 -15.07 -1.50
CA GLU A 4 -20.11 -13.70 -1.98
C GLU A 4 -19.02 -12.91 -1.25
N ALA A 5 -18.92 -13.09 0.08
CA ALA A 5 -17.83 -12.53 0.87
C ALA A 5 -16.46 -13.04 0.37
N LYS A 6 -16.33 -14.35 0.12
CA LYS A 6 -15.10 -14.94 -0.42
C LYS A 6 -14.72 -14.33 -1.78
N HIS A 7 -15.70 -14.12 -2.66
CA HIS A 7 -15.44 -13.49 -3.95
C HIS A 7 -14.95 -12.04 -3.78
N LEU A 8 -15.61 -11.23 -2.95
CA LEU A 8 -15.22 -9.83 -2.72
C LEU A 8 -13.83 -9.69 -2.06
N LEU A 9 -13.34 -10.71 -1.36
CA LEU A 9 -12.00 -10.75 -0.79
C LEU A 9 -10.89 -11.10 -1.81
N SER A 10 -11.25 -11.48 -3.04
CA SER A 10 -10.30 -11.89 -4.08
C SER A 10 -9.72 -10.73 -4.89
N LEU A 11 -8.50 -10.91 -5.41
CA LEU A 11 -7.91 -10.02 -6.43
C LEU A 11 -8.77 -9.92 -7.69
N GLY A 12 -9.39 -11.03 -8.10
CA GLY A 12 -10.28 -11.07 -9.26
C GLY A 12 -11.47 -10.11 -9.14
N ALA A 13 -12.08 -10.01 -7.96
CA ALA A 13 -13.20 -9.09 -7.73
C ALA A 13 -12.76 -7.62 -7.81
N ILE A 14 -11.53 -7.28 -7.37
CA ILE A 14 -11.00 -5.91 -7.48
C ILE A 14 -10.96 -5.48 -8.94
N ARG A 15 -10.37 -6.32 -9.81
CA ARG A 15 -10.26 -6.05 -11.25
C ARG A 15 -11.62 -6.10 -11.96
N GLU A 16 -12.47 -7.08 -11.65
CA GLU A 16 -13.80 -7.20 -12.27
C GLU A 16 -14.66 -5.96 -12.00
N ARG A 17 -14.69 -5.49 -10.75
CA ARG A 17 -15.50 -4.33 -10.36
C ARG A 17 -14.93 -3.03 -10.91
N SER A 18 -13.62 -2.82 -10.83
CA SER A 18 -12.99 -1.61 -11.37
C SER A 18 -13.14 -1.51 -12.89
N ARG A 19 -13.14 -2.63 -13.62
CA ARG A 19 -13.40 -2.64 -15.07
C ARG A 19 -14.80 -2.12 -15.41
N LYS A 20 -15.82 -2.41 -14.60
CA LYS A 20 -17.18 -1.87 -14.83
C LYS A 20 -17.23 -0.35 -14.62
N VAL A 21 -16.46 0.16 -13.66
CA VAL A 21 -16.33 1.61 -13.44
C VAL A 21 -15.55 2.27 -14.58
N TRP A 22 -14.51 1.61 -15.08
CA TRP A 22 -13.78 2.05 -16.27
C TRP A 22 -14.69 2.12 -17.51
N GLU A 23 -15.47 1.06 -17.79
CA GLU A 23 -16.46 1.03 -18.87
C GLU A 23 -17.51 2.16 -18.71
N ALA A 24 -17.88 2.52 -17.47
CA ALA A 24 -18.75 3.66 -17.20
C ALA A 24 -18.08 5.02 -17.48
N ALA A 25 -16.77 5.13 -17.25
CA ALA A 25 -15.97 6.32 -17.58
C ALA A 25 -15.94 6.57 -19.09
N GLU A 26 -15.60 5.53 -19.86
CA GLU A 26 -15.57 5.56 -21.33
C GLU A 26 -16.94 5.92 -21.91
N ALA A 27 -18.02 5.52 -21.23
CA ALA A 27 -19.39 5.83 -21.63
C ALA A 27 -19.92 7.20 -21.14
N GLY A 28 -19.13 7.97 -20.39
CA GLY A 28 -19.57 9.25 -19.79
C GLY A 28 -20.66 9.11 -18.73
N LYS A 29 -20.72 7.97 -18.04
CA LYS A 29 -21.79 7.59 -17.09
C LYS A 29 -21.38 7.61 -15.61
N LEU A 30 -20.23 8.21 -15.30
CA LEU A 30 -19.77 8.38 -13.92
C LEU A 30 -20.67 9.33 -13.15
N THR A 31 -20.74 9.12 -11.84
CA THR A 31 -21.58 9.93 -10.95
C THR A 31 -20.88 11.22 -10.56
N HIS A 32 -19.59 11.17 -10.25
CA HIS A 32 -18.85 12.26 -9.61
C HIS A 32 -17.74 12.87 -10.46
N PHE A 33 -17.28 12.18 -11.50
CA PHE A 33 -16.19 12.64 -12.36
C PHE A 33 -16.62 12.77 -13.82
N ASP A 34 -15.97 13.69 -14.53
CA ASP A 34 -15.86 13.65 -15.98
C ASP A 34 -14.47 13.11 -16.33
N TYR A 35 -14.43 12.19 -17.30
CA TYR A 35 -13.21 11.58 -17.83
C TYR A 35 -12.83 12.22 -19.17
N HIS A 36 -11.57 12.63 -19.29
CA HIS A 36 -11.01 13.33 -20.44
C HIS A 36 -9.92 12.47 -21.07
N GLU A 37 -10.30 11.61 -22.03
CA GLU A 37 -9.40 10.67 -22.71
C GLU A 37 -8.22 11.38 -23.38
N GLU A 38 -8.46 12.56 -23.95
CA GLU A 38 -7.46 13.34 -24.68
C GLU A 38 -6.30 13.81 -23.79
N ARG A 39 -6.44 13.74 -22.47
CA ARG A 39 -5.40 14.07 -21.48
C ARG A 39 -4.51 12.90 -21.11
N MET A 40 -4.85 11.67 -21.49
CA MET A 40 -4.07 10.48 -21.13
C MET A 40 -2.67 10.50 -21.72
N GLU A 41 -2.50 11.04 -22.93
CA GLU A 41 -1.21 11.11 -23.59
C GLU A 41 -0.22 11.98 -22.80
N GLU A 42 -0.68 13.12 -22.27
CA GLU A 42 0.14 14.03 -21.46
C GLU A 42 0.64 13.34 -20.17
N VAL A 43 -0.21 12.50 -19.55
CA VAL A 43 0.18 11.71 -18.37
C VAL A 43 1.19 10.63 -18.75
N ALA A 44 0.98 9.94 -19.88
CA ALA A 44 1.89 8.90 -20.36
C ALA A 44 3.28 9.47 -20.70
N GLU A 45 3.34 10.62 -21.38
CA GLU A 45 4.58 11.34 -21.66
C GLU A 45 5.30 11.73 -20.37
N PHE A 46 4.57 12.30 -19.40
CA PHE A 46 5.17 12.71 -18.14
C PHE A 46 5.75 11.52 -17.36
N VAL A 47 4.97 10.45 -17.19
CA VAL A 47 5.41 9.25 -16.47
C VAL A 47 6.60 8.59 -17.16
N THR A 48 6.58 8.50 -18.50
CA THR A 48 7.71 7.99 -19.29
C THR A 48 8.95 8.84 -19.05
N SER A 49 8.84 10.17 -19.10
CA SER A 49 9.97 11.09 -18.87
C SER A 49 10.58 10.94 -17.48
N VAL A 50 9.76 10.64 -16.45
CA VAL A 50 10.23 10.39 -15.09
C VAL A 50 11.04 9.10 -15.03
N ILE A 51 10.55 8.02 -15.64
CA ILE A 51 11.26 6.73 -15.69
C ILE A 51 12.57 6.88 -16.49
N GLU A 52 12.53 7.53 -17.65
CA GLU A 52 13.71 7.80 -18.49
C GLU A 52 14.75 8.66 -17.77
N ARG A 53 14.34 9.72 -17.07
CA ARG A 53 15.25 10.57 -16.32
C ARG A 53 16.03 9.79 -15.25
N ASP A 54 15.36 8.87 -14.57
CA ASP A 54 15.92 8.19 -13.40
C ASP A 54 16.68 6.91 -13.75
N PHE A 55 16.30 6.25 -14.85
CA PHE A 55 16.82 4.93 -15.21
C PHE A 55 17.26 4.81 -16.68
N GLY A 56 16.84 5.73 -17.55
CA GLY A 56 17.05 5.59 -18.99
C GLY A 56 18.36 6.18 -19.52
N PRO A 57 18.81 5.73 -20.71
CA PRO A 57 18.35 4.52 -21.40
C PRO A 57 19.04 3.24 -20.87
N ASP A 58 20.13 3.36 -20.10
CA ASP A 58 21.05 2.24 -19.86
C ASP A 58 20.78 1.44 -18.57
N ASN A 59 19.95 1.97 -17.65
CA ASN A 59 19.78 1.44 -16.29
C ASN A 59 18.36 0.96 -15.96
N TYR A 60 17.48 0.74 -16.96
CA TYR A 60 16.13 0.23 -16.68
C TYR A 60 16.11 -1.13 -15.96
N HIS A 61 17.14 -1.96 -16.16
CA HIS A 61 17.32 -3.21 -15.43
C HIS A 61 17.52 -3.03 -13.92
N THR A 62 17.83 -1.81 -13.46
CA THR A 62 17.98 -1.47 -12.04
C THR A 62 16.68 -0.98 -11.39
N ILE A 63 15.60 -0.82 -12.16
CA ILE A 63 14.29 -0.43 -11.62
C ILE A 63 13.89 -1.45 -10.56
N PRO A 64 13.76 -1.03 -9.29
CA PRO A 64 13.47 -1.95 -8.22
C PRO A 64 12.05 -2.53 -8.35
N PRO A 65 11.80 -3.72 -7.77
CA PRO A 65 10.44 -4.15 -7.51
C PRO A 65 9.70 -3.12 -6.66
N HIS A 66 8.39 -2.98 -6.87
CA HIS A 66 7.55 -2.15 -6.00
C HIS A 66 7.44 -2.78 -4.60
N GLY A 67 7.77 -2.04 -3.55
CA GLY A 67 7.67 -2.56 -2.20
C GLY A 67 8.26 -1.69 -1.11
N ARG A 68 8.11 -2.16 0.14
CA ARG A 68 8.61 -1.46 1.32
C ARG A 68 10.14 -1.37 1.37
N TRP A 69 10.87 -2.24 0.68
CA TRP A 69 12.34 -2.26 0.68
C TRP A 69 12.94 -0.90 0.31
N GLN A 70 12.42 -0.29 -0.76
CA GLN A 70 12.91 0.99 -1.31
C GLN A 70 12.72 2.12 -0.30
N HIS A 71 11.64 2.07 0.48
CA HIS A 71 11.36 3.06 1.51
C HIS A 71 12.37 3.00 2.67
N PHE A 72 12.84 1.81 3.04
CA PHE A 72 13.92 1.68 4.04
C PHE A 72 15.26 2.21 3.52
N GLU A 73 15.48 2.19 2.20
CA GLU A 73 16.72 2.66 1.57
C GLU A 73 16.65 4.14 1.11
N VAL A 74 15.66 4.89 1.60
CA VAL A 74 15.51 6.32 1.35
C VAL A 74 16.79 7.10 1.66
N GLY A 75 17.11 8.06 0.80
CA GLY A 75 18.35 8.86 0.88
C GLY A 75 19.59 8.14 0.38
N GLY A 76 19.44 6.99 -0.29
CA GLY A 76 20.57 6.21 -0.80
C GLY A 76 21.35 5.48 0.29
N ILE A 77 20.73 5.27 1.46
CA ILE A 77 21.35 4.60 2.60
C ILE A 77 20.88 3.15 2.62
N PRO A 78 21.76 2.16 2.40
CA PRO A 78 21.37 0.77 2.18
C PRO A 78 21.06 0.03 3.50
N ARG A 79 20.07 0.51 4.28
CA ARG A 79 19.78 0.05 5.64
C ARG A 79 19.45 -1.44 5.72
N VAL A 80 18.55 -1.91 4.86
CA VAL A 80 18.15 -3.33 4.83
C VAL A 80 19.31 -4.19 4.36
N THR A 81 20.05 -3.74 3.34
CA THR A 81 21.22 -4.46 2.84
C THR A 81 22.27 -4.64 3.95
N LYS A 82 22.59 -3.59 4.72
CA LYS A 82 23.49 -3.70 5.88
C LYS A 82 22.96 -4.65 6.95
N LEU A 83 21.67 -4.59 7.26
CA LEU A 83 21.05 -5.48 8.24
C LEU A 83 21.15 -6.96 7.81
N VAL A 84 20.98 -7.24 6.51
CA VAL A 84 21.17 -8.57 5.95
C VAL A 84 22.63 -9.02 6.06
N GLU A 85 23.59 -8.16 5.75
CA GLU A 85 25.03 -8.45 5.89
C GLU A 85 25.41 -8.75 7.35
N GLU A 86 24.87 -7.99 8.30
CA GLU A 86 25.05 -8.20 9.74
C GLU A 86 24.51 -9.57 10.17
N TRP A 87 23.27 -9.92 9.80
CA TRP A 87 22.70 -11.23 10.13
C TRP A 87 23.47 -12.40 9.49
N LYS A 88 24.02 -12.22 8.28
CA LYS A 88 24.90 -13.22 7.66
C LYS A 88 26.20 -13.39 8.44
N ALA A 89 26.79 -12.28 8.92
CA ALA A 89 27.98 -12.33 9.75
C ALA A 89 27.72 -13.01 11.11
N GLU A 90 26.50 -12.92 11.63
CA GLU A 90 26.03 -13.65 12.83
C GLU A 90 25.73 -15.14 12.57
N GLY A 91 25.83 -15.60 11.32
CA GLY A 91 25.59 -16.99 10.93
C GLY A 91 24.13 -17.35 10.64
N CYS A 92 23.25 -16.36 10.43
CA CYS A 92 21.88 -16.62 9.97
C CYS A 92 21.89 -17.15 8.52
N ASP A 93 21.12 -18.20 8.25
CA ASP A 93 20.90 -18.67 6.90
C ASP A 93 19.93 -17.75 6.12
N ASP A 94 19.89 -17.90 4.80
CA ASP A 94 19.05 -17.07 3.93
C ASP A 94 17.55 -17.22 4.26
N VAL A 95 17.12 -18.37 4.78
CA VAL A 95 15.72 -18.61 5.17
C VAL A 95 15.36 -17.76 6.39
N GLU A 96 16.16 -17.78 7.45
CA GLU A 96 15.94 -16.97 8.64
C GLU A 96 16.07 -15.47 8.35
N ILE A 97 17.00 -15.07 7.47
CA ILE A 97 17.09 -13.69 6.98
C ILE A 97 15.77 -13.29 6.32
N CYS A 98 15.25 -14.14 5.43
CA CYS A 98 13.96 -13.90 4.81
C CYS A 98 12.84 -13.79 5.86
N ARG A 99 12.80 -14.66 6.89
CA ARG A 99 11.80 -14.56 7.98
C ARG A 99 11.87 -13.22 8.69
N ARG A 100 13.06 -12.75 9.07
CA ARG A 100 13.25 -11.46 9.77
C ARG A 100 12.86 -10.26 8.90
N LEU A 101 13.12 -10.33 7.59
CA LEU A 101 12.66 -9.30 6.65
C LEU A 101 11.14 -9.29 6.51
N ILE A 102 10.51 -10.46 6.46
CA ILE A 102 9.04 -10.57 6.48
C ILE A 102 8.48 -9.99 7.78
N ASP A 103 9.07 -10.30 8.94
CA ASP A 103 8.70 -9.71 10.24
C ASP A 103 8.69 -8.18 10.16
N LEU A 104 9.82 -7.58 9.77
CA LEU A 104 9.98 -6.12 9.66
C LEU A 104 9.02 -5.49 8.65
N PHE A 105 8.91 -6.06 7.44
CA PHE A 105 8.12 -5.49 6.36
C PHE A 105 6.62 -5.52 6.69
N PHE A 106 6.16 -6.57 7.38
CA PHE A 106 4.76 -6.73 7.74
C PHE A 106 4.29 -5.58 8.64
N VAL A 107 4.97 -5.36 9.77
CA VAL A 107 4.60 -4.28 10.70
C VAL A 107 4.82 -2.90 10.08
N SER A 108 5.88 -2.74 9.30
CA SER A 108 6.20 -1.47 8.64
C SER A 108 5.12 -1.05 7.64
N VAL A 109 4.61 -1.98 6.82
CA VAL A 109 3.51 -1.71 5.89
C VAL A 109 2.22 -1.40 6.63
N LEU A 110 1.90 -2.11 7.70
CA LEU A 110 0.68 -1.87 8.49
C LEU A 110 0.70 -0.49 9.19
N LEU A 111 1.89 0.03 9.50
CA LEU A 111 2.06 1.39 9.99
C LEU A 111 1.94 2.46 8.89
N ASP A 112 1.91 2.09 7.61
CA ASP A 112 2.00 2.98 6.45
C ASP A 112 0.67 3.62 6.02
N ALA A 113 -0.18 4.05 6.96
CA ALA A 113 -1.24 4.99 6.61
C ALA A 113 -0.71 6.42 6.80
N GLY A 114 -1.32 7.39 6.15
CA GLY A 114 -0.81 8.77 6.12
C GLY A 114 -0.36 9.29 7.50
N ALA A 115 0.86 9.82 7.58
CA ALA A 115 1.44 10.39 8.80
C ALA A 115 1.03 11.86 9.06
N GLY A 116 0.13 12.41 8.25
CA GLY A 116 -0.11 13.85 8.16
C GLY A 116 0.98 14.56 7.34
N ASP A 117 0.94 15.89 7.37
CA ASP A 117 1.85 16.79 6.66
C ASP A 117 2.89 17.46 7.58
N VAL A 118 2.72 17.39 8.90
CA VAL A 118 3.63 17.95 9.91
C VAL A 118 4.70 16.97 10.40
N TRP A 119 4.35 15.69 10.57
CA TRP A 119 5.25 14.70 11.16
C TRP A 119 6.55 14.50 10.38
N ARG A 120 7.68 14.46 11.09
CA ARG A 120 9.02 14.17 10.55
C ARG A 120 9.73 13.14 11.43
N TYR A 121 10.45 12.22 10.80
CA TYR A 121 11.37 11.31 11.50
C TYR A 121 12.80 11.78 11.31
N VAL A 122 13.53 12.00 12.40
CA VAL A 122 14.97 12.31 12.37
C VAL A 122 15.74 11.04 12.65
N GLU A 123 16.54 10.58 11.70
CA GLU A 123 17.27 9.31 11.88
C GLU A 123 18.34 9.44 12.98
N PRO A 124 18.30 8.59 14.03
CA PRO A 124 19.24 8.65 15.15
C PRO A 124 20.70 8.63 14.72
N GLY A 125 21.49 9.58 15.25
CA GLY A 125 22.91 9.72 14.92
C GLY A 125 23.20 10.49 13.62
N THR A 126 22.18 11.03 12.95
CA THR A 126 22.31 11.81 11.72
C THR A 126 21.49 13.10 11.76
N GLU A 127 21.65 13.96 10.76
CA GLU A 127 20.76 15.11 10.52
C GLU A 127 19.65 14.80 9.48
N ASN A 128 19.59 13.55 8.98
CA ASN A 128 18.64 13.16 7.95
C ASN A 128 17.21 13.20 8.50
N LYS A 129 16.32 13.83 7.74
CA LYS A 129 14.89 13.94 8.06
C LYS A 129 14.07 13.32 6.96
N TYR A 130 13.12 12.47 7.35
CA TYR A 130 12.22 11.78 6.44
C TYR A 130 10.76 12.05 6.81
N GLU A 131 9.91 12.01 5.79
CA GLU A 131 8.48 12.35 5.83
C GLU A 131 7.66 11.12 5.42
N ARG A 132 6.37 11.07 5.80
CA ARG A 132 5.37 10.15 5.22
C ARG A 132 5.88 8.69 5.23
N SER A 133 5.66 7.94 4.16
CA SER A 133 5.94 6.50 4.07
C SER A 133 7.40 6.17 4.29
N GLU A 134 8.33 6.97 3.77
CA GLU A 134 9.77 6.78 3.98
C GLU A 134 10.16 7.01 5.44
N GLY A 135 9.62 8.05 6.08
CA GLY A 135 9.84 8.29 7.51
C GLY A 135 9.31 7.14 8.35
N ILE A 136 8.12 6.62 8.05
CA ILE A 136 7.52 5.47 8.76
C ILE A 136 8.39 4.22 8.57
N ALA A 137 8.91 3.98 7.36
CA ALA A 137 9.81 2.87 7.11
C ALA A 137 11.03 2.95 8.03
N VAL A 138 11.75 4.08 8.03
CA VAL A 138 12.93 4.24 8.90
C VAL A 138 12.52 4.12 10.39
N ALA A 139 11.46 4.80 10.84
CA ALA A 139 11.01 4.69 12.23
C ALA A 139 10.72 3.24 12.65
N SER A 140 9.98 2.49 11.83
CA SER A 140 9.64 1.09 12.10
C SER A 140 10.85 0.17 12.15
N LEU A 141 11.91 0.44 11.38
CA LEU A 141 13.18 -0.30 11.47
C LEU A 141 13.85 -0.09 12.83
N TYR A 142 13.91 1.14 13.33
CA TYR A 142 14.50 1.42 14.64
C TYR A 142 13.68 0.80 15.78
N ILE A 143 12.35 0.88 15.71
CA ILE A 143 11.47 0.21 16.70
C ILE A 143 11.70 -1.30 16.69
N PHE A 144 11.81 -1.91 15.51
CA PHE A 144 12.10 -3.33 15.35
C PHE A 144 13.44 -3.72 15.97
N ASN A 145 14.51 -2.96 15.71
CA ASN A 145 15.84 -3.19 16.27
C ASN A 145 15.89 -2.96 17.79
N GLU A 146 15.05 -2.08 18.32
CA GLU A 146 14.88 -1.85 19.77
C GLU A 146 13.91 -2.86 20.43
N LEU A 147 13.55 -3.95 19.74
CA LEU A 147 12.67 -5.01 20.23
C LEU A 147 11.21 -4.56 20.50
N GLY A 148 10.77 -3.45 19.90
CA GLY A 148 9.47 -2.86 20.19
C GLY A 148 8.25 -3.70 19.74
N PHE A 149 8.45 -4.71 18.89
CA PHE A 149 7.38 -5.55 18.32
C PHE A 149 7.42 -7.03 18.77
N THR A 150 8.23 -7.37 19.78
CA THR A 150 8.45 -8.74 20.25
C THR A 150 8.55 -8.77 21.78
N ASP A 151 8.18 -9.89 22.40
CA ASP A 151 8.49 -10.16 23.81
C ASP A 151 9.83 -10.92 24.00
N GLY A 152 10.51 -11.21 22.89
CA GLY A 152 11.77 -11.93 22.83
C GLY A 152 13.00 -11.07 23.13
N LYS A 153 14.17 -11.63 22.82
CA LYS A 153 15.48 -11.01 23.09
C LYS A 153 16.28 -10.64 21.84
N ILE A 154 15.70 -10.87 20.67
CA ILE A 154 16.32 -10.58 19.37
C ILE A 154 15.31 -9.83 18.49
N PRO A 155 15.76 -8.95 17.57
CA PRO A 155 14.86 -8.22 16.68
C PRO A 155 14.03 -9.18 15.80
N ARG A 156 12.74 -9.26 16.08
CA ARG A 156 11.72 -10.01 15.34
C ARG A 156 10.34 -9.42 15.63
N VAL A 157 9.30 -10.00 15.04
CA VAL A 157 7.90 -9.71 15.36
C VAL A 157 7.24 -11.00 15.81
N ASP A 158 6.45 -10.95 16.88
CA ASP A 158 5.61 -12.06 17.31
C ASP A 158 4.25 -11.58 17.80
N GLY A 159 3.29 -12.49 17.84
CA GLY A 159 1.90 -12.17 18.13
C GLY A 159 1.71 -11.59 19.53
N ARG A 160 2.47 -12.08 20.52
CA ARG A 160 2.41 -11.58 21.90
C ARG A 160 3.07 -10.21 22.08
N GLY A 161 4.18 -9.94 21.40
CA GLY A 161 4.80 -8.63 21.35
C GLY A 161 3.86 -7.60 20.74
N LEU A 162 3.19 -7.96 19.65
CA LEU A 162 2.20 -7.08 19.01
C LEU A 162 0.94 -6.89 19.87
N GLU A 163 0.38 -7.95 20.47
CA GLU A 163 -0.80 -7.86 21.35
C GLU A 163 -0.54 -6.95 22.56
N ASN A 164 0.69 -6.94 23.08
CA ASN A 164 1.10 -6.12 24.22
C ASN A 164 1.73 -4.77 23.82
N LEU A 165 1.80 -4.44 22.52
CA LEU A 165 2.35 -3.18 22.05
C LEU A 165 1.57 -2.01 22.66
N LYS A 166 2.31 -1.06 23.25
CA LYS A 166 1.73 0.12 23.88
C LYS A 166 1.84 1.34 22.98
N VAL A 167 0.88 2.27 23.12
CA VAL A 167 0.87 3.53 22.36
C VAL A 167 2.15 4.33 22.65
N GLU A 168 2.64 4.31 23.89
CA GLU A 168 3.87 5.03 24.27
C GLU A 168 5.11 4.47 23.57
N THR A 169 5.16 3.15 23.35
CA THR A 169 6.27 2.52 22.60
C THR A 169 6.28 3.03 21.16
N LEU A 170 5.12 3.00 20.49
CA LEU A 170 5.01 3.46 19.11
C LEU A 170 5.23 4.98 18.99
N ALA A 171 4.65 5.77 19.90
CA ALA A 171 4.81 7.22 19.94
C ALA A 171 6.28 7.61 20.12
N LYS A 172 6.98 6.99 21.08
CA LYS A 172 8.41 7.23 21.31
C LYS A 172 9.23 6.84 20.08
N GLY A 173 8.98 5.65 19.53
CA GLY A 173 9.67 5.14 18.35
C GLY A 173 9.47 6.01 17.11
N CYS A 174 8.28 6.56 16.93
CA CYS A 174 7.95 7.51 15.87
C CYS A 174 8.26 8.97 16.23
N GLN A 175 8.92 9.25 17.36
CA GLN A 175 9.31 10.60 17.79
C GLN A 175 8.13 11.57 17.91
N VAL A 176 6.96 11.07 18.32
CA VAL A 176 5.73 11.85 18.41
C VAL A 176 5.78 12.75 19.64
N THR A 177 5.58 14.04 19.42
CA THR A 177 5.54 15.07 20.47
C THR A 177 4.46 16.10 20.14
N GLU A 178 4.22 17.06 21.03
CA GLU A 178 3.29 18.17 20.78
C GLU A 178 3.65 18.98 19.52
N ILE A 179 4.95 19.08 19.18
CA ILE A 179 5.45 19.83 18.02
C ILE A 179 5.82 18.93 16.82
N ASN A 180 5.76 17.62 16.97
CA ASN A 180 6.01 16.63 15.92
C ASN A 180 4.89 15.59 15.93
N GLN A 181 3.68 16.03 15.57
CA GLN A 181 2.48 15.21 15.68
C GLN A 181 2.35 14.25 14.50
N MET A 182 2.14 12.97 14.79
CA MET A 182 1.78 11.95 13.80
C MET A 182 0.28 11.64 13.92
N LEU A 183 -0.41 11.62 12.79
CA LEU A 183 -1.83 11.26 12.76
C LEU A 183 -2.03 9.76 13.06
N GLY A 184 -2.96 9.46 13.98
CA GLY A 184 -3.49 8.10 14.20
C GLY A 184 -2.57 7.12 14.92
N VAL A 185 -1.70 7.58 15.82
CA VAL A 185 -0.76 6.69 16.57
C VAL A 185 -1.51 5.65 17.42
N ASP A 186 -2.58 6.06 18.10
CA ASP A 186 -3.45 5.16 18.86
C ASP A 186 -4.08 4.09 17.96
N SER A 187 -4.65 4.52 16.83
CA SER A 187 -5.28 3.63 15.86
C SER A 187 -4.29 2.65 15.23
N ARG A 188 -3.05 3.09 14.97
CA ARG A 188 -1.94 2.22 14.52
C ARG A 188 -1.56 1.17 15.54
N THR A 189 -1.49 1.58 16.80
CA THR A 189 -1.19 0.65 17.90
C THR A 189 -2.30 -0.39 18.00
N GLY A 190 -3.57 0.03 18.01
CA GLY A 190 -4.71 -0.86 18.06
C GLY A 190 -4.79 -1.82 16.86
N LEU A 191 -4.43 -1.36 15.66
CA LEU A 191 -4.31 -2.22 14.48
C LEU A 191 -3.25 -3.30 14.66
N LEU A 192 -2.06 -2.93 15.15
CA LEU A 192 -0.99 -3.91 15.43
C LEU A 192 -1.36 -4.85 16.58
N ASN A 193 -2.04 -4.39 17.63
CA ASN A 193 -2.55 -5.26 18.69
C ASN A 193 -3.52 -6.31 18.11
N SER A 194 -4.46 -5.85 17.27
CA SER A 194 -5.44 -6.73 16.62
C SER A 194 -4.79 -7.72 15.66
N LEU A 195 -3.70 -7.32 15.00
CA LEU A 195 -2.86 -8.21 14.20
C LEU A 195 -2.18 -9.26 15.08
N GLY A 196 -1.62 -8.88 16.22
CA GLY A 196 -1.00 -9.81 17.17
C GLY A 196 -1.96 -10.90 17.61
N THR A 197 -3.18 -10.52 18.03
CA THR A 197 -4.24 -11.47 18.36
C THR A 197 -4.62 -12.36 17.17
N SER A 198 -4.70 -11.80 15.95
CA SER A 198 -5.03 -12.55 14.73
C SER A 198 -3.97 -13.59 14.39
N LEU A 199 -2.67 -13.22 14.38
CA LEU A 199 -1.55 -14.12 14.08
C LEU A 199 -1.56 -15.38 14.97
N LEU A 200 -1.88 -15.21 16.26
CA LEU A 200 -1.97 -16.31 17.23
C LEU A 200 -3.13 -17.29 16.94
N GLN A 201 -4.13 -16.91 16.13
CA GLN A 201 -5.23 -17.78 15.71
C GLN A 201 -4.88 -18.65 14.49
N PHE A 202 -3.71 -18.45 13.86
CA PHE A 202 -3.27 -19.21 12.69
C PHE A 202 -1.93 -19.92 12.94
N PRO A 203 -1.85 -20.84 13.93
CA PRO A 203 -0.60 -21.49 14.31
C PRO A 203 -0.02 -22.38 13.19
N ASP A 204 -0.85 -22.88 12.27
CA ASP A 204 -0.42 -23.67 11.11
C ASP A 204 0.41 -22.86 10.10
N VAL A 205 0.28 -21.52 10.13
CA VAL A 205 1.00 -20.60 9.24
C VAL A 205 2.08 -19.84 10.00
N PHE A 206 1.72 -19.24 11.14
CA PHE A 206 2.60 -18.32 11.87
C PHE A 206 3.27 -18.98 13.09
N GLY A 207 3.02 -20.27 13.34
CA GLY A 207 3.52 -20.98 14.51
C GLY A 207 2.86 -20.54 15.82
N ALA A 208 3.22 -21.21 16.92
CA ALA A 208 2.63 -20.96 18.24
C ALA A 208 2.89 -19.53 18.77
N GLU A 209 3.99 -18.90 18.35
CA GLU A 209 4.33 -17.53 18.72
C GLU A 209 3.60 -16.48 17.86
N GLY A 210 2.94 -16.88 16.76
CA GLY A 210 2.34 -15.95 15.82
C GLY A 210 3.37 -15.06 15.11
N ARG A 211 4.51 -15.63 14.70
CA ARG A 211 5.60 -14.90 14.01
C ARG A 211 5.26 -14.73 12.53
N PRO A 212 5.12 -13.50 11.99
CA PRO A 212 4.85 -13.26 10.58
C PRO A 212 5.85 -13.96 9.64
N GLY A 213 7.13 -13.99 10.01
CA GLY A 213 8.22 -14.61 9.27
C GLY A 213 8.05 -16.10 9.00
N ASN A 214 7.26 -16.83 9.80
CA ASN A 214 6.96 -18.25 9.56
C ASN A 214 6.09 -18.47 8.30
N LEU A 215 5.55 -17.40 7.72
CA LEU A 215 4.96 -17.41 6.38
C LEU A 215 5.94 -17.95 5.33
N VAL A 216 7.25 -17.72 5.50
CA VAL A 216 8.30 -18.28 4.62
C VAL A 216 8.22 -19.80 4.60
N ASP A 217 8.18 -20.43 5.77
CA ASP A 217 8.10 -21.89 5.88
C ASP A 217 6.81 -22.43 5.28
N TYR A 218 5.68 -21.80 5.59
CA TYR A 218 4.38 -22.21 5.10
C TYR A 218 4.29 -22.19 3.56
N LEU A 219 4.91 -21.20 2.93
CA LEU A 219 4.95 -21.09 1.48
C LEU A 219 5.95 -22.08 0.86
N LEU A 220 7.13 -22.25 1.47
CA LEU A 220 8.15 -23.19 0.99
C LEU A 220 7.77 -24.66 1.17
N ALA A 221 6.91 -25.01 2.13
CA ALA A 221 6.41 -26.37 2.33
C ALA A 221 5.47 -26.86 1.21
N GLY A 222 5.00 -25.95 0.34
CA GLY A 222 4.19 -26.27 -0.83
C GLY A 222 5.02 -26.78 -2.00
N ASP A 223 4.91 -26.12 -3.16
CA ASP A 223 5.88 -26.26 -4.24
C ASP A 223 6.97 -25.18 -4.06
N PRO A 224 8.13 -25.50 -3.46
CA PRO A 224 9.17 -24.51 -3.24
C PRO A 224 9.81 -23.98 -4.53
N ALA A 225 9.55 -24.57 -5.70
CA ALA A 225 10.09 -24.08 -6.97
C ALA A 225 9.28 -22.91 -7.54
N GLN A 226 7.97 -22.83 -7.27
CA GLN A 226 7.09 -21.77 -7.75
C GLN A 226 6.13 -21.32 -6.65
N LEU A 227 6.39 -20.13 -6.11
CA LEU A 227 5.50 -19.51 -5.13
C LEU A 227 4.29 -18.91 -5.84
N ASP A 228 3.11 -19.02 -5.25
CA ASP A 228 1.85 -18.53 -5.82
C ASP A 228 1.37 -17.28 -5.07
N VAL A 229 1.21 -16.18 -5.81
CA VAL A 229 0.68 -14.92 -5.25
C VAL A 229 -0.73 -15.10 -4.71
N LEU A 230 -1.55 -15.96 -5.32
CA LEU A 230 -2.92 -16.22 -4.85
C LEU A 230 -2.93 -16.92 -3.49
N LYS A 231 -1.99 -17.84 -3.25
CA LYS A 231 -1.81 -18.48 -1.93
C LYS A 231 -1.37 -17.46 -0.87
N LEU A 232 -0.40 -16.61 -1.20
CA LEU A 232 0.02 -15.52 -0.31
C LEU A 232 -1.15 -14.57 0.00
N TRP A 233 -1.89 -14.17 -1.02
CA TRP A 233 -3.06 -13.31 -0.90
C TRP A 233 -4.11 -13.87 0.05
N ASP A 234 -4.51 -15.13 -0.13
CA ASP A 234 -5.52 -15.78 0.70
C ASP A 234 -5.10 -15.83 2.18
N VAL A 235 -3.82 -16.12 2.45
CA VAL A 235 -3.27 -16.10 3.82
C VAL A 235 -3.31 -14.69 4.40
N LEU A 236 -2.88 -13.68 3.63
CA LEU A 236 -2.86 -12.29 4.10
C LEU A 236 -4.28 -11.75 4.35
N GLN A 237 -5.24 -12.06 3.49
CA GLN A 237 -6.64 -11.69 3.71
C GLN A 237 -7.19 -12.38 4.96
N ALA A 238 -6.94 -13.67 5.14
CA ALA A 238 -7.42 -14.40 6.32
C ALA A 238 -6.90 -13.80 7.64
N VAL A 239 -5.61 -13.43 7.69
CA VAL A 239 -5.00 -12.88 8.91
C VAL A 239 -5.34 -11.40 9.13
N LEU A 240 -5.50 -10.60 8.08
CA LEU A 240 -5.73 -9.15 8.22
C LEU A 240 -7.19 -8.77 8.41
N ILE A 241 -8.14 -9.52 7.85
CA ILE A 241 -9.57 -9.18 7.93
C ILE A 241 -10.06 -8.98 9.37
N PRO A 242 -9.71 -9.85 10.35
CA PRO A 242 -10.07 -9.65 11.74
C PRO A 242 -9.46 -8.39 12.39
N SER A 243 -8.36 -7.86 11.85
CA SER A 243 -7.62 -6.73 12.41
C SER A 243 -8.17 -5.37 11.97
N TRP A 244 -9.03 -5.32 10.95
CA TRP A 244 -9.61 -4.08 10.48
C TRP A 244 -10.73 -3.58 11.40
N PRO A 245 -10.99 -2.25 11.41
CA PRO A 245 -12.14 -1.67 12.08
C PRO A 245 -13.46 -2.37 11.70
N LYS A 246 -14.29 -2.65 12.71
CA LYS A 246 -15.53 -3.45 12.56
C LYS A 246 -16.66 -2.71 11.84
N ASP A 247 -16.56 -1.40 11.72
CA ASP A 247 -17.50 -0.51 11.04
C ASP A 247 -17.33 -0.49 9.51
N ARG A 248 -16.34 -1.21 8.97
CA ARG A 248 -16.20 -1.45 7.53
C ARG A 248 -17.36 -2.29 6.98
N THR A 249 -17.45 -2.34 5.65
CA THR A 249 -18.51 -3.09 4.96
C THR A 249 -18.56 -4.55 5.41
N ASN A 250 -19.79 -5.02 5.64
CA ASN A 250 -20.09 -6.39 6.03
C ASN A 250 -21.05 -7.01 5.00
N VAL A 251 -20.80 -8.26 4.63
CA VAL A 251 -21.67 -9.07 3.76
C VAL A 251 -22.03 -10.34 4.51
N ASN A 252 -23.33 -10.56 4.73
CA ASN A 252 -23.84 -11.73 5.48
C ASN A 252 -23.09 -11.94 6.81
N SER A 253 -22.90 -10.86 7.58
CA SER A 253 -22.14 -10.82 8.85
C SER A 253 -20.64 -11.15 8.75
N HIS A 254 -20.06 -11.15 7.54
CA HIS A 254 -18.62 -11.26 7.33
C HIS A 254 -18.05 -9.89 6.98
N ALA A 255 -17.08 -9.42 7.76
CA ALA A 255 -16.32 -8.23 7.42
C ALA A 255 -15.52 -8.48 6.13
N ILE A 256 -15.57 -7.54 5.19
CA ILE A 256 -14.84 -7.64 3.92
C ILE A 256 -13.72 -6.60 3.80
N GLY A 257 -13.33 -5.93 4.89
CA GLY A 257 -12.15 -5.05 4.87
C GLY A 257 -12.33 -3.79 4.02
N ASP A 258 -11.30 -3.43 3.23
CA ASP A 258 -11.30 -2.24 2.38
C ASP A 258 -12.09 -2.51 1.08
N ALA A 259 -13.41 -2.51 1.24
CA ALA A 259 -14.38 -2.66 0.18
C ALA A 259 -15.62 -1.82 0.52
N TRP A 260 -16.14 -1.07 -0.45
CA TRP A 260 -17.15 -0.04 -0.18
C TRP A 260 -18.27 -0.06 -1.21
N PRO A 261 -19.52 0.27 -0.83
CA PRO A 261 -20.59 0.53 -1.79
C PRO A 261 -20.19 1.63 -2.77
N LEU A 262 -20.59 1.48 -4.04
CA LEU A 262 -20.35 2.41 -5.12
C LEU A 262 -21.59 2.51 -6.02
N SER A 263 -22.16 3.71 -6.13
CA SER A 263 -23.39 3.95 -6.91
C SER A 263 -23.26 3.56 -8.38
N THR A 264 -22.07 3.77 -8.97
CA THR A 264 -21.74 3.45 -10.36
C THR A 264 -21.79 1.95 -10.67
N LEU A 265 -21.65 1.10 -9.65
CA LEU A 265 -21.77 -0.36 -9.80
C LEU A 265 -23.20 -0.88 -9.65
N GLY A 266 -24.11 -0.10 -9.08
CA GLY A 266 -25.51 -0.47 -8.93
C GLY A 266 -26.17 0.07 -7.67
N SER A 267 -27.36 -0.45 -7.38
CA SER A 267 -28.16 0.01 -6.24
C SER A 267 -27.52 -0.38 -4.89
N PRO A 268 -27.56 0.52 -3.89
CA PRO A 268 -27.09 0.24 -2.54
C PRO A 268 -27.73 -1.02 -1.94
N GLY A 269 -26.97 -1.73 -1.09
CA GLY A 269 -27.45 -2.91 -0.37
C GLY A 269 -27.29 -4.23 -1.12
N THR A 270 -26.68 -4.22 -2.32
CA THR A 270 -26.33 -5.45 -3.06
C THR A 270 -24.82 -5.66 -3.06
N THR A 271 -24.38 -6.92 -3.06
CA THR A 271 -22.96 -7.31 -3.22
C THR A 271 -22.39 -6.93 -4.59
N ALA A 272 -23.27 -6.75 -5.58
CA ALA A 272 -22.92 -6.26 -6.92
C ALA A 272 -22.45 -4.79 -6.90
N ALA A 273 -22.99 -3.97 -5.99
CA ALA A 273 -22.65 -2.56 -5.85
C ALA A 273 -21.42 -2.30 -4.97
N ILE A 274 -20.67 -3.34 -4.56
CA ILE A 274 -19.47 -3.19 -3.73
C ILE A 274 -18.23 -3.23 -4.60
N GLN A 275 -17.38 -2.22 -4.47
CA GLN A 275 -16.02 -2.19 -5.01
C GLN A 275 -15.02 -2.61 -3.91
N PRO A 276 -14.36 -3.77 -4.03
CA PRO A 276 -13.22 -4.10 -3.19
C PRO A 276 -11.94 -3.42 -3.69
N PHE A 277 -11.05 -3.07 -2.77
CA PHE A 277 -9.73 -2.52 -3.05
C PHE A 277 -8.62 -3.29 -2.36
N HIS A 278 -8.83 -3.63 -1.08
CA HIS A 278 -7.86 -4.31 -0.22
C HIS A 278 -6.45 -3.73 -0.37
N LYS A 279 -6.36 -2.40 -0.51
CA LYS A 279 -5.15 -1.73 -1.03
C LYS A 279 -3.94 -1.99 -0.13
N LEU A 280 -4.13 -1.98 1.19
CA LEU A 280 -3.02 -2.27 2.10
C LEU A 280 -2.58 -3.72 2.03
N THR A 281 -3.50 -4.67 1.88
CA THR A 281 -3.15 -6.08 1.66
C THR A 281 -2.37 -6.24 0.35
N GLN A 282 -2.74 -5.52 -0.72
CA GLN A 282 -1.98 -5.53 -1.97
C GLN A 282 -0.57 -4.93 -1.79
N TRP A 283 -0.47 -3.80 -1.08
CA TRP A 283 0.81 -3.18 -0.75
C TRP A 283 1.72 -4.10 0.07
N LEU A 284 1.14 -4.81 1.03
CA LEU A 284 1.84 -5.83 1.81
C LEU A 284 2.29 -6.98 0.91
N THR A 285 1.43 -7.47 0.02
CA THR A 285 1.75 -8.56 -0.91
C THR A 285 2.96 -8.19 -1.78
N TYR A 286 2.94 -7.02 -2.44
CA TYR A 286 4.09 -6.51 -3.20
C TYR A 286 5.35 -6.46 -2.34
N SER A 287 5.26 -5.92 -1.13
CA SER A 287 6.40 -5.77 -0.22
C SER A 287 6.98 -7.12 0.22
N LEU A 288 6.12 -8.08 0.59
CA LEU A 288 6.56 -9.38 1.09
C LEU A 288 7.11 -10.29 -0.02
N MET A 289 6.74 -10.07 -1.30
CA MET A 289 7.34 -10.82 -2.41
C MET A 289 8.84 -10.53 -2.57
N VAL A 290 9.29 -9.32 -2.21
CA VAL A 290 10.67 -8.86 -2.46
C VAL A 290 11.74 -9.67 -1.70
N PRO A 291 11.61 -9.97 -0.39
CA PRO A 291 12.56 -10.85 0.31
C PRO A 291 12.70 -12.24 -0.33
N PHE A 292 11.62 -12.87 -0.78
CA PHE A 292 11.70 -14.17 -1.45
C PHE A 292 12.50 -14.10 -2.76
N ILE A 293 12.34 -13.01 -3.51
CA ILE A 293 13.09 -12.78 -4.76
C ILE A 293 14.57 -12.52 -4.45
N ARG A 294 14.86 -11.57 -3.55
CA ARG A 294 16.23 -11.07 -3.33
C ARG A 294 17.10 -11.96 -2.46
N ILE A 295 16.51 -12.66 -1.49
CA ILE A 295 17.25 -13.48 -0.52
C ILE A 295 17.20 -14.95 -0.88
N LEU A 296 16.01 -15.45 -1.26
CA LEU A 296 15.79 -16.87 -1.53
C LEU A 296 15.84 -17.25 -3.01
N ASN A 297 16.03 -16.26 -3.90
CA ASN A 297 16.04 -16.45 -5.36
C ASN A 297 14.80 -17.20 -5.87
N LYS A 298 13.62 -16.87 -5.32
CA LYS A 298 12.33 -17.47 -5.70
C LYS A 298 11.59 -16.62 -6.71
N THR A 299 10.83 -17.30 -7.56
CA THR A 299 9.91 -16.70 -8.53
C THR A 299 8.47 -16.86 -8.09
N TRP A 300 7.62 -15.94 -8.55
CA TRP A 300 6.20 -15.90 -8.25
C TRP A 300 5.37 -16.13 -9.51
N VAL A 301 4.39 -17.03 -9.45
CA VAL A 301 3.34 -17.16 -10.46
C VAL A 301 2.12 -16.34 -10.07
N ASN A 302 1.27 -16.03 -11.04
CA ASN A 302 0.04 -15.24 -10.88
C ASN A 302 0.27 -13.80 -10.36
N ALA A 303 1.49 -13.26 -10.47
CA ALA A 303 1.80 -11.90 -10.03
C ALA A 303 1.01 -10.83 -10.81
N GLU A 304 0.63 -11.13 -12.05
CA GLU A 304 -0.26 -10.33 -12.88
C GLU A 304 -1.70 -10.24 -12.36
N SER A 305 -2.06 -11.00 -11.32
CA SER A 305 -3.34 -10.87 -10.63
C SER A 305 -3.39 -9.65 -9.72
N LEU A 306 -2.25 -9.14 -9.26
CA LEU A 306 -2.19 -7.89 -8.50
C LEU A 306 -2.56 -6.71 -9.40
N THR A 307 -3.15 -5.67 -8.82
CA THR A 307 -3.54 -4.46 -9.54
C THR A 307 -2.58 -3.32 -9.28
N GLY A 308 -2.79 -2.19 -9.96
CA GLY A 308 -2.33 -0.89 -9.48
C GLY A 308 -2.83 -0.61 -8.06
N LEU A 309 -2.18 0.32 -7.35
CA LEU A 309 -2.61 0.74 -6.02
C LEU A 309 -3.44 2.04 -6.11
N PRO A 310 -4.73 2.03 -5.72
CA PRO A 310 -5.61 3.19 -5.82
C PRO A 310 -5.45 4.08 -4.58
N GLU A 311 -4.21 4.54 -4.36
CA GLU A 311 -3.90 5.55 -3.35
C GLU A 311 -3.85 6.94 -3.97
N TYR A 312 -3.81 7.96 -3.10
CA TYR A 312 -4.03 9.34 -3.47
C TYR A 312 -2.93 9.96 -4.35
N ARG A 313 -1.72 9.38 -4.43
CA ARG A 313 -0.67 9.84 -5.38
C ARG A 313 -0.98 9.40 -6.79
N ASN A 314 -1.28 8.12 -7.00
CA ASN A 314 -1.69 7.56 -8.27
C ASN A 314 -3.00 8.18 -8.74
N GLY A 315 -4.02 8.25 -7.87
CA GLY A 315 -5.29 8.89 -8.22
C GLY A 315 -5.15 10.39 -8.45
N GLY A 316 -4.28 11.04 -7.68
CA GLY A 316 -4.03 12.48 -7.74
C GLY A 316 -3.33 12.91 -9.02
N LEU A 317 -2.45 12.05 -9.57
CA LEU A 317 -1.80 12.26 -10.87
C LEU A 317 -2.82 12.55 -11.97
N PHE A 318 -3.87 11.72 -12.07
CA PHE A 318 -4.90 11.86 -13.10
C PHE A 318 -5.76 13.12 -12.92
N VAL A 319 -6.04 13.50 -11.67
CA VAL A 319 -6.79 14.74 -11.38
C VAL A 319 -5.93 15.97 -11.67
N ASP A 320 -4.65 15.96 -11.30
CA ASP A 320 -3.76 17.08 -11.54
C ASP A 320 -3.48 17.30 -13.03
N TYR A 321 -3.39 16.24 -13.84
CA TYR A 321 -3.27 16.39 -15.30
C TYR A 321 -4.62 16.62 -16.02
N GLY A 322 -5.72 16.66 -15.27
CA GLY A 322 -7.05 16.93 -15.82
C GLY A 322 -7.65 15.76 -16.60
N VAL A 323 -7.09 14.56 -16.48
CA VAL A 323 -7.72 13.30 -16.98
C VAL A 323 -9.04 13.06 -16.25
N LEU A 324 -9.09 13.41 -14.97
CA LEU A 324 -10.32 13.39 -14.17
C LEU A 324 -10.63 14.79 -13.65
N THR A 325 -11.88 15.23 -13.80
CA THR A 325 -12.39 16.44 -13.13
C THR A 325 -13.63 16.13 -12.32
N LEU A 326 -13.70 16.65 -11.10
CA LEU A 326 -14.93 16.56 -10.30
C LEU A 326 -16.06 17.30 -11.00
N LYS A 327 -17.22 16.66 -11.08
CA LYS A 327 -18.48 17.31 -11.45
C LYS A 327 -18.81 18.40 -10.43
N LYS A 328 -19.49 19.45 -10.91
CA LYS A 328 -19.74 20.68 -10.16
C LYS A 328 -20.33 20.43 -8.78
N GLU A 329 -21.35 19.59 -8.67
CA GLU A 329 -22.05 19.30 -7.42
C GLU A 329 -21.13 18.62 -6.40
N SER A 330 -20.28 17.70 -6.88
CA SER A 330 -19.30 17.00 -6.04
C SER A 330 -18.22 17.96 -5.56
N LEU A 331 -17.69 18.80 -6.46
CA LEU A 331 -16.69 19.81 -6.15
C LEU A 331 -17.19 20.81 -5.10
N GLU A 332 -18.38 21.39 -5.32
CA GLU A 332 -18.99 22.36 -4.39
C GLU A 332 -19.23 21.73 -3.01
N ARG A 333 -19.71 20.48 -2.96
CA ARG A 333 -19.90 19.74 -1.71
C ARG A 333 -18.58 19.52 -0.97
N GLY A 334 -17.54 19.06 -1.67
CA GLY A 334 -16.24 18.81 -1.07
C GLY A 334 -15.55 20.08 -0.57
N LEU A 335 -15.65 21.18 -1.33
CA LEU A 335 -15.11 22.48 -0.91
C LEU A 335 -15.84 23.05 0.31
N LYS A 336 -17.18 22.91 0.36
CA LYS A 336 -17.96 23.34 1.53
C LYS A 336 -17.59 22.57 2.81
N ALA A 337 -17.18 21.31 2.68
CA ALA A 337 -16.73 20.49 3.80
C ALA A 337 -15.29 20.80 4.24
N SER A 338 -14.55 21.57 3.43
CA SER A 338 -13.16 21.95 3.66
C SER A 338 -13.06 23.30 4.37
N ASN A 339 -11.98 23.48 5.13
CA ASN A 339 -11.57 24.80 5.64
C ASN A 339 -10.49 25.44 4.73
N ASP A 340 -10.28 24.89 3.55
CA ASP A 340 -9.23 25.25 2.59
C ASP A 340 -9.77 25.18 1.15
N ASN A 341 -8.91 25.42 0.16
CA ASN A 341 -9.23 25.50 -1.27
C ASN A 341 -9.28 24.12 -1.97
N LEU A 342 -9.17 23.02 -1.23
CA LEU A 342 -9.22 21.66 -1.77
C LEU A 342 -10.47 20.94 -1.26
N PRO A 343 -11.15 20.17 -2.13
CA PRO A 343 -12.31 19.40 -1.70
C PRO A 343 -11.90 18.27 -0.76
N VAL A 344 -12.69 18.04 0.30
CA VAL A 344 -12.46 16.98 1.28
C VAL A 344 -13.66 16.03 1.38
N PHE A 345 -13.38 14.73 1.49
CA PHE A 345 -14.40 13.68 1.63
C PHE A 345 -13.95 12.59 2.60
N GLU A 346 -14.91 11.85 3.15
CA GLU A 346 -14.65 10.63 3.92
C GLU A 346 -14.19 9.48 3.02
N GLY A 347 -13.46 8.52 3.57
CA GLY A 347 -12.98 7.35 2.79
C GLY A 347 -14.07 6.46 2.20
N SER A 348 -15.21 6.39 2.86
CA SER A 348 -16.38 5.63 2.40
C SER A 348 -17.32 6.47 1.53
N ASP A 349 -16.98 7.73 1.24
CA ASP A 349 -17.79 8.59 0.39
C ASP A 349 -17.77 8.10 -1.06
N ASP A 350 -18.92 8.10 -1.72
CA ASP A 350 -19.08 7.61 -3.09
C ASP A 350 -18.12 8.30 -4.08
N VAL A 351 -17.75 9.58 -3.84
CA VAL A 351 -16.71 10.29 -4.62
C VAL A 351 -15.35 9.62 -4.49
N ILE A 352 -14.94 9.26 -3.27
CA ILE A 352 -13.64 8.63 -3.02
C ILE A 352 -13.64 7.21 -3.56
N VAL A 353 -14.74 6.47 -3.38
CA VAL A 353 -14.86 5.11 -3.89
C VAL A 353 -14.84 5.09 -5.42
N GLU A 354 -15.55 5.99 -6.09
CA GLU A 354 -15.51 6.11 -7.56
C GLU A 354 -14.11 6.49 -8.04
N TRP A 355 -13.47 7.47 -7.40
CA TRP A 355 -12.11 7.91 -7.75
C TRP A 355 -11.07 6.80 -7.61
N ARG A 356 -11.11 6.03 -6.50
CA ARG A 356 -10.22 4.89 -6.29
C ARG A 356 -10.47 3.78 -7.32
N ALA A 357 -11.73 3.51 -7.67
CA ALA A 357 -12.08 2.52 -8.69
C ALA A 357 -11.60 2.93 -10.09
N LEU A 358 -11.76 4.21 -10.45
CA LEU A 358 -11.22 4.78 -11.68
C LEU A 358 -9.70 4.72 -11.73
N THR A 359 -9.04 4.99 -10.61
CA THR A 359 -7.57 4.93 -10.52
C THR A 359 -7.04 3.55 -10.93
N LEU A 360 -7.75 2.46 -10.57
CA LEU A 360 -7.37 1.11 -11.00
C LEU A 360 -7.40 0.96 -12.53
N GLY A 361 -8.51 1.33 -13.17
CA GLY A 361 -8.66 1.25 -14.63
C GLY A 361 -7.70 2.18 -15.38
N LEU A 362 -7.49 3.39 -14.86
CA LEU A 362 -6.56 4.37 -15.41
C LEU A 362 -5.11 3.92 -15.33
N LEU A 363 -4.71 3.23 -14.24
CA LEU A 363 -3.37 2.67 -14.12
C LEU A 363 -3.14 1.54 -15.15
N ASP A 364 -4.14 0.69 -15.40
CA ASP A 364 -4.06 -0.35 -16.43
C ASP A 364 -3.95 0.27 -17.84
N ALA A 365 -4.76 1.28 -18.14
CA ALA A 365 -4.69 2.02 -19.40
C ALA A 365 -3.35 2.72 -19.59
N LEU A 366 -2.86 3.41 -18.54
CA LEU A 366 -1.58 4.11 -18.55
C LEU A 366 -0.40 3.15 -18.70
N TYR A 367 -0.44 1.98 -18.04
CA TYR A 367 0.57 0.94 -18.19
C TYR A 367 0.69 0.49 -19.65
N ALA A 368 -0.45 0.27 -20.33
CA ALA A 368 -0.46 -0.10 -21.75
C ALA A 368 0.12 1.00 -22.66
N MET A 369 0.07 2.28 -22.24
CA MET A 369 0.67 3.40 -22.97
C MET A 369 2.16 3.58 -22.67
N VAL A 370 2.60 3.36 -21.42
CA VAL A 370 3.97 3.64 -20.95
C VAL A 370 4.91 2.47 -21.22
N ALA A 371 4.51 1.23 -20.91
CA ALA A 371 5.40 0.09 -21.03
C ALA A 371 6.00 -0.09 -22.44
N PRO A 372 5.26 0.12 -23.55
CA PRO A 372 5.82 0.02 -24.90
C PRO A 372 6.78 1.17 -25.28
N ARG A 373 6.80 2.28 -24.54
CA ARG A 373 7.70 3.42 -24.80
C ARG A 373 9.11 3.18 -24.27
N ILE A 374 9.26 2.23 -23.35
CA ILE A 374 10.52 1.93 -22.68
C ILE A 374 11.07 0.61 -23.22
N ASP A 375 12.15 0.69 -23.98
CA ASP A 375 12.74 -0.47 -24.66
C ASP A 375 13.55 -1.33 -23.67
N THR A 376 12.88 -2.30 -23.05
CA THR A 376 13.49 -3.28 -22.15
C THR A 376 13.09 -4.70 -22.50
N THR A 377 14.00 -5.64 -22.27
CA THR A 377 13.71 -7.08 -22.36
C THR A 377 14.07 -7.75 -21.02
N PRO A 378 13.09 -8.29 -20.28
CA PRO A 378 11.64 -8.22 -20.54
C PRO A 378 11.07 -6.79 -20.46
N PRO A 379 9.88 -6.53 -21.03
CA PRO A 379 9.18 -5.26 -20.84
C PRO A 379 8.94 -4.96 -19.36
N LEU A 380 8.88 -3.67 -19.00
CA LEU A 380 8.49 -3.27 -17.65
C LEU A 380 7.14 -3.87 -17.29
N ASN A 381 7.03 -4.42 -16.08
CA ASN A 381 5.76 -4.88 -15.53
C ASN A 381 5.02 -3.76 -14.77
N MET A 382 3.75 -3.98 -14.43
CA MET A 382 2.92 -3.01 -13.69
C MET A 382 3.62 -2.51 -12.41
N ALA A 383 4.20 -3.41 -11.60
CA ALA A 383 4.87 -3.03 -10.36
C ALA A 383 6.04 -2.05 -10.62
N GLN A 384 6.85 -2.30 -11.65
CA GLN A 384 7.95 -1.40 -12.03
C GLN A 384 7.43 -0.02 -12.49
N VAL A 385 6.32 0.01 -13.23
CA VAL A 385 5.68 1.28 -13.65
C VAL A 385 5.07 2.02 -12.46
N LEU A 386 4.54 1.33 -11.45
CA LEU A 386 4.10 1.96 -10.20
C LEU A 386 5.27 2.59 -9.44
N GLU A 387 6.35 1.82 -9.26
CA GLU A 387 7.52 2.20 -8.46
C GLU A 387 8.30 3.36 -9.10
N ALA A 388 8.74 3.20 -10.35
CA ALA A 388 9.56 4.18 -11.05
C ALA A 388 8.72 5.29 -11.71
N GLY A 389 7.43 5.05 -11.97
CA GLY A 389 6.58 5.92 -12.76
C GLY A 389 5.51 6.62 -11.93
N THR A 390 4.34 6.03 -11.82
CA THR A 390 3.10 6.73 -11.42
C THR A 390 3.15 7.26 -9.99
N TRP A 391 3.69 6.49 -9.06
CA TRP A 391 3.77 6.91 -7.65
C TRP A 391 4.71 8.11 -7.49
N LYS A 392 5.88 8.06 -8.14
CA LYS A 392 6.84 9.17 -8.14
C LYS A 392 6.28 10.40 -8.85
N SER A 393 5.68 10.20 -10.03
CA SER A 393 5.06 11.25 -10.85
C SER A 393 3.94 11.97 -10.09
N GLY A 394 3.06 11.23 -9.40
CA GLY A 394 2.00 11.78 -8.56
C GLY A 394 2.51 12.63 -7.40
N ARG A 395 3.68 12.31 -6.84
CA ARG A 395 4.33 13.15 -5.81
C ARG A 395 4.94 14.42 -6.39
N GLU A 396 5.63 14.31 -7.53
CA GLU A 396 6.29 15.44 -8.17
C GLU A 396 5.27 16.49 -8.62
N ILE A 397 4.18 16.07 -9.27
CA ILE A 397 3.12 17.01 -9.68
C ILE A 397 2.40 17.63 -8.49
N ALA A 398 2.17 16.85 -7.42
CA ALA A 398 1.57 17.36 -6.20
C ALA A 398 2.43 18.42 -5.51
N ALA A 399 3.75 18.19 -5.42
CA ALA A 399 4.69 19.17 -4.89
C ALA A 399 4.78 20.42 -5.79
N LYS A 400 4.70 20.27 -7.11
CA LYS A 400 4.71 21.39 -8.04
C LYS A 400 3.47 22.28 -7.91
N LYS A 401 2.29 21.66 -7.78
CA LYS A 401 1.01 22.39 -7.74
C LYS A 401 0.63 22.88 -6.34
N ARG A 402 1.06 22.18 -5.30
CA ARG A 402 0.78 22.51 -3.89
C ARG A 402 2.09 22.41 -3.08
N PRO A 403 3.03 23.36 -3.26
CA PRO A 403 4.37 23.26 -2.70
C PRO A 403 4.41 23.23 -1.16
N GLU A 404 3.43 23.85 -0.50
CA GLU A 404 3.36 23.92 0.96
C GLU A 404 2.97 22.57 1.58
N THR A 405 1.91 21.94 1.07
CA THR A 405 1.35 20.72 1.67
C THR A 405 1.78 19.44 0.96
N LYS A 406 2.15 19.55 -0.33
CA LYS A 406 2.37 18.44 -1.26
C LYS A 406 1.20 17.46 -1.27
N SER A 407 -0.02 17.95 -1.00
CA SER A 407 -1.22 17.11 -0.86
C SER A 407 -1.76 16.63 -2.23
N SER A 408 -2.62 15.62 -2.19
CA SER A 408 -3.46 15.26 -3.33
C SER A 408 -4.45 16.41 -3.66
N PRO A 409 -4.86 16.57 -4.93
CA PRO A 409 -5.89 17.54 -5.32
C PRO A 409 -7.28 17.24 -4.72
N ILE A 410 -7.53 16.02 -4.23
CA ILE A 410 -8.70 15.65 -3.44
C ILE A 410 -8.21 15.14 -2.08
N VAL A 411 -8.69 15.75 -1.00
CA VAL A 411 -8.26 15.43 0.37
C VAL A 411 -9.15 14.35 0.95
N LEU A 412 -8.51 13.31 1.48
CA LEU A 412 -9.17 12.27 2.24
C LEU A 412 -9.19 12.65 3.73
N ARG A 413 -10.36 12.67 4.36
CA ARG A 413 -10.43 12.69 5.81
C ARG A 413 -10.01 11.31 6.32
N SER A 414 -8.85 11.25 6.96
CA SER A 414 -8.26 10.01 7.47
C SER A 414 -8.14 10.07 8.99
N ASP A 415 -8.41 8.94 9.62
CA ASP A 415 -8.17 8.67 11.04
C ASP A 415 -6.83 7.91 11.25
N GLY A 416 -6.05 7.74 10.19
CA GLY A 416 -4.82 6.94 10.17
C GLY A 416 -5.02 5.44 9.95
N THR A 417 -6.24 4.96 9.68
CA THR A 417 -6.55 3.53 9.43
C THR A 417 -7.06 3.23 8.02
N LEU A 418 -7.35 4.26 7.22
CA LEU A 418 -7.66 4.15 5.80
C LEU A 418 -6.44 4.59 4.97
N PHE A 419 -6.03 3.75 4.01
CA PHE A 419 -4.69 3.72 3.38
C PHE A 419 -4.67 4.06 1.89
#